data_AF-A0A971RG04-F1
#
_entry.id   AF-A0A971RG04-F1
#
_cell.length_a   1.000
_cell.length_b   1.000
_cell.length_c   1.000
_cell.angle_alpha   90.00
_cell.angle_beta   90.00
_cell.angle_gamma   90.00
#
_symmetry.space_group_name_H-M   'P 1'
#
loop_
_entity.id
_entity.type
_entity.pdbx_description
1 polymer ?
#
loop_
_entity_poly.entity_id
_entity_poly.type
_entity_poly.pdbx_seq_one_letter_code
_entity_poly.pdbx_strand_id
1 'polypeptide(L)'
;MHSPDPDYLAKLATIRVHLRCARADPEATVVLFQDEFSYYRQPTLAPAYEQRGHVQPLAELSHGSNIAWRVAGALDAWTGRAVYTQRQQLRLRYLIAFYRQVREAYPQAKTIYLVQDSWPLHFHPDVLAALEPQRQPWPIHLPPHWPREPSGLTPELNLPLQAWPLPTYAAWANPIEKLWRQLKQEVLHLHRWADDRPGLREQVAHFLDRFGEGSPDLLRYVGLGDPEQLYHGALDAIAEVQPLRC
;
A
#
# COMPACT_ATOMS: atom_id res chain seq x y z
N MET A 1 -19.56 -5.91 -7.25
CA MET A 1 -19.22 -4.74 -6.39
C MET A 1 -18.67 -3.66 -7.31
N HIS A 2 -19.11 -2.41 -7.16
CA HIS A 2 -18.77 -1.29 -8.06
C HIS A 2 -18.52 -0.03 -7.23
N SER A 3 -17.49 0.74 -7.59
CA SER A 3 -17.17 2.01 -6.95
C SER A 3 -18.09 3.12 -7.49
N PRO A 4 -18.40 4.17 -6.71
CA PRO A 4 -19.10 5.35 -7.22
C PRO A 4 -18.21 6.25 -8.09
N ASP A 5 -16.93 5.93 -8.25
CA ASP A 5 -15.99 6.68 -9.08
C ASP A 5 -16.39 6.59 -10.56
N PRO A 6 -16.66 7.72 -11.24
CA PRO A 6 -17.08 7.70 -12.65
C PRO A 6 -16.00 7.07 -13.56
N ASP A 7 -14.74 7.10 -13.14
CA ASP A 7 -13.60 6.55 -13.87
C ASP A 7 -13.21 5.15 -13.39
N TYR A 8 -14.09 4.45 -12.63
CA TYR A 8 -13.80 3.14 -12.03
C TYR A 8 -13.13 2.17 -13.01
N LEU A 9 -13.76 1.93 -14.16
CA LEU A 9 -13.27 0.96 -15.14
C LEU A 9 -12.00 1.44 -15.84
N ALA A 10 -11.92 2.74 -16.16
CA ALA A 10 -10.77 3.33 -16.84
C ALA A 10 -9.50 3.26 -15.97
N LYS A 11 -9.64 3.48 -14.66
CA LYS A 11 -8.54 3.33 -13.69
C LYS A 11 -8.07 1.88 -13.60
N LEU A 12 -8.99 0.93 -13.43
CA LEU A 12 -8.66 -0.50 -13.37
C LEU A 12 -8.01 -1.01 -14.67
N ALA A 13 -8.54 -0.59 -15.82
CA ALA A 13 -7.99 -0.91 -17.13
C ALA A 13 -6.55 -0.41 -17.27
N THR A 14 -6.29 0.85 -16.89
CA THR A 14 -4.95 1.43 -16.99
C THR A 14 -3.96 0.75 -16.04
N ILE A 15 -4.36 0.36 -14.83
CA ILE A 15 -3.50 -0.43 -13.94
C ILE A 15 -3.11 -1.76 -14.61
N ARG A 16 -4.05 -2.44 -15.27
CA ARG A 16 -3.77 -3.68 -16.01
C ARG A 16 -2.81 -3.47 -17.18
N VAL A 17 -2.83 -2.30 -17.82
CA VAL A 17 -1.84 -1.90 -18.84
C VAL A 17 -0.46 -1.76 -18.21
N HIS A 18 -0.34 -1.05 -17.09
CA HIS A 18 0.93 -0.93 -16.36
C HIS A 18 1.50 -2.28 -15.94
N LEU A 19 0.64 -3.20 -15.48
CA LEU A 19 1.05 -4.57 -15.16
C LEU A 19 1.64 -5.30 -16.36
N ARG A 20 1.02 -5.19 -17.55
CA ARG A 20 1.57 -5.75 -18.80
C ARG A 20 2.89 -5.10 -19.20
N CYS A 21 3.02 -3.78 -19.08
CA CYS A 21 4.28 -3.10 -19.39
C CYS A 21 5.41 -3.54 -18.44
N ALA A 22 5.12 -3.67 -17.14
CA ALA A 22 6.06 -4.23 -16.15
C ALA A 22 6.42 -5.68 -16.44
N ARG A 23 5.50 -6.49 -16.99
CA ARG A 23 5.81 -7.85 -17.42
C ARG A 23 6.79 -7.89 -18.59
N ALA A 24 6.62 -6.95 -19.54
CA ALA A 24 7.43 -6.87 -20.75
C ALA A 24 8.86 -6.35 -20.48
N ASP A 25 9.02 -5.41 -19.54
CA ASP A 25 10.33 -4.88 -19.11
C ASP A 25 10.38 -4.72 -17.58
N PRO A 26 10.61 -5.83 -16.84
CA PRO A 26 10.53 -5.87 -15.38
C PRO A 26 11.68 -5.15 -14.67
N GLU A 27 12.79 -4.87 -15.36
CA GLU A 27 13.88 -4.08 -14.79
C GLU A 27 13.61 -2.57 -14.90
N ALA A 28 13.00 -2.13 -16.00
CA ALA A 28 12.71 -0.71 -16.22
C ALA A 28 11.39 -0.25 -15.62
N THR A 29 10.39 -1.14 -15.52
CA THR A 29 9.02 -0.80 -15.12
C THR A 29 8.54 -1.65 -13.95
N VAL A 30 8.15 -0.99 -12.86
CA VAL A 30 7.66 -1.64 -11.65
C VAL A 30 6.25 -1.16 -11.33
N VAL A 31 5.37 -2.06 -10.89
CA VAL A 31 4.03 -1.70 -10.38
C VAL A 31 3.96 -2.09 -8.92
N LEU A 32 3.69 -1.11 -8.06
CA LEU A 32 3.56 -1.29 -6.63
C LEU A 32 2.16 -0.89 -6.18
N PHE A 33 1.54 -1.72 -5.36
CA PHE A 33 0.31 -1.40 -4.65
C PHE A 33 0.67 -0.84 -3.28
N GLN A 34 0.36 0.42 -3.04
CA GLN A 34 0.68 1.14 -1.82
C GLN A 34 -0.58 1.40 -1.00
N ASP A 35 -0.38 1.35 0.31
CA ASP A 35 -1.39 1.75 1.30
C ASP A 35 -0.69 2.03 2.64
N GLU A 36 -1.44 2.62 3.58
CA GLU A 36 -1.03 2.65 4.98
C GLU A 36 -2.01 2.04 5.96
N PHE A 37 -1.43 1.31 6.89
CA PHE A 37 -2.14 0.56 7.90
C PHE A 37 -1.79 1.05 9.30
N SER A 38 -2.80 1.16 10.16
CA SER A 38 -2.61 1.52 11.57
C SER A 38 -2.78 0.31 12.47
N TYR A 39 -1.86 0.14 13.42
CA TYR A 39 -2.01 -0.82 14.52
C TYR A 39 -1.87 -0.10 15.87
N TYR A 40 -2.35 -0.75 16.92
CA TYR A 40 -2.61 -0.13 18.20
C TYR A 40 -1.87 -0.85 19.31
N ARG A 41 -1.57 -0.14 20.40
CA ARG A 41 -0.99 -0.74 21.62
C ARG A 41 -1.88 -1.83 22.19
N GLN A 42 -3.19 -1.57 22.24
CA GLN A 42 -4.11 -2.49 22.89
C GLN A 42 -4.48 -3.61 21.91
N PRO A 43 -4.45 -4.88 22.34
CA PRO A 43 -4.88 -5.98 21.49
C PRO A 43 -6.36 -5.87 21.18
N THR A 44 -6.77 -6.52 20.09
CA THR A 44 -8.21 -6.74 19.85
C THR A 44 -8.76 -7.60 20.99
N LEU A 45 -9.91 -7.25 21.57
CA LEU A 45 -10.62 -8.12 22.51
C LEU A 45 -11.63 -8.96 21.73
N ALA A 46 -11.33 -10.25 21.53
CA ALA A 46 -12.12 -11.14 20.69
C ALA A 46 -11.89 -12.63 21.07
N PRO A 47 -12.80 -13.53 20.69
CA PRO A 47 -12.55 -14.97 20.77
C PRO A 47 -11.41 -15.39 19.84
N ALA A 48 -10.62 -16.39 20.25
CA ALA A 48 -9.67 -17.08 19.37
C ALA A 48 -9.67 -18.59 19.59
N TYR A 49 -9.13 -19.27 18.59
CA TYR A 49 -8.74 -20.66 18.69
C TYR A 49 -7.38 -20.75 19.37
N GLU A 50 -7.28 -21.63 20.35
CA GLU A 50 -6.06 -21.88 21.11
C GLU A 50 -5.95 -23.37 21.41
N GLN A 51 -4.74 -23.84 21.72
CA GLN A 51 -4.54 -25.20 22.17
C GLN A 51 -5.46 -25.50 23.37
N ARG A 52 -6.16 -26.64 23.30
CA ARG A 52 -7.00 -27.10 24.42
C ARG A 52 -6.12 -27.34 25.65
N GLY A 53 -6.44 -26.68 26.75
CA GLY A 53 -5.68 -26.80 27.99
C GLY A 53 -6.18 -25.87 29.10
N HIS A 54 -5.59 -25.99 30.29
CA HIS A 54 -5.96 -25.23 31.48
C HIS A 54 -5.44 -23.79 31.50
N VAL A 55 -4.43 -23.49 30.68
CA VAL A 55 -3.90 -22.14 30.51
C VAL A 55 -4.37 -21.65 29.15
N GLN A 56 -5.32 -20.71 29.17
CA GLN A 56 -5.74 -19.97 27.99
C GLN A 56 -5.13 -18.57 28.09
N PRO A 57 -4.40 -18.10 27.07
CA PRO A 57 -3.81 -16.79 27.08
C PRO A 57 -4.91 -15.73 27.04
N LEU A 58 -4.80 -14.77 27.96
CA LEU A 58 -5.71 -13.64 28.02
C LEU A 58 -5.14 -12.51 27.16
N ALA A 59 -6.01 -11.82 26.42
CA ALA A 59 -5.68 -10.56 25.79
C ALA A 59 -5.66 -9.47 26.86
N GLU A 60 -4.54 -9.39 27.58
CA GLU A 60 -4.36 -8.42 28.65
C GLU A 60 -4.27 -7.01 28.09
N LEU A 61 -5.14 -6.13 28.60
CA LEU A 61 -5.06 -4.71 28.30
C LEU A 61 -4.01 -4.07 29.20
N SER A 62 -3.21 -3.21 28.59
CA SER A 62 -2.32 -2.34 29.35
C SER A 62 -3.11 -1.22 30.04
N HIS A 63 -2.62 -0.75 31.19
CA HIS A 63 -3.10 0.47 31.86
C HIS A 63 -2.74 1.77 31.13
N GLY A 64 -1.88 1.73 30.11
CA GLY A 64 -1.48 2.92 29.38
C GLY A 64 -2.36 3.25 28.17
N SER A 65 -2.23 4.48 27.67
CA SER A 65 -3.02 4.97 26.54
C SER A 65 -2.86 4.11 25.29
N ASN A 66 -3.97 3.95 24.55
CA ASN A 66 -4.00 3.20 23.30
C ASN A 66 -3.38 4.00 22.14
N ILE A 67 -2.05 3.95 22.05
CA ILE A 67 -1.27 4.67 21.04
C ILE A 67 -1.29 3.89 19.73
N ALA A 68 -1.45 4.61 18.62
CA ALA A 68 -1.37 4.05 17.28
C ALA A 68 0.04 4.18 16.69
N TRP A 69 0.42 3.19 15.89
CA TRP A 69 1.51 3.23 14.93
C TRP A 69 0.93 3.11 13.53
N ARG A 70 1.59 3.75 12.56
CA ARG A 70 1.23 3.70 11.15
C ARG A 70 2.37 3.08 10.36
N VAL A 71 2.03 2.12 9.52
CA VAL A 71 2.89 1.48 8.54
C VAL A 71 2.52 2.04 7.18
N ALA A 72 3.48 2.55 6.42
CA ALA A 72 3.30 2.70 4.98
C ALA A 72 3.98 1.52 4.30
N GLY A 73 3.30 0.87 3.37
CA GLY A 73 3.81 -0.29 2.64
C GLY A 73 3.54 -0.18 1.15
N ALA A 74 4.44 -0.75 0.35
CA ALA A 74 4.33 -0.86 -1.09
C ALA A 74 4.63 -2.32 -1.48
N LEU A 75 3.65 -2.98 -2.10
CA LEU A 75 3.71 -4.38 -2.50
C LEU A 75 3.90 -4.49 -4.01
N ASP A 76 4.99 -5.12 -4.42
CA ASP A 76 5.29 -5.40 -5.81
C ASP A 76 4.30 -6.41 -6.40
N ALA A 77 3.73 -6.03 -7.54
CA ALA A 77 2.69 -6.81 -8.19
C ALA A 77 3.17 -8.17 -8.73
N TRP A 78 4.45 -8.28 -9.09
CA TRP A 78 5.04 -9.42 -9.80
C TRP A 78 5.95 -10.27 -8.92
N THR A 79 6.61 -9.68 -7.93
CA THR A 79 7.56 -10.39 -7.06
C THR A 79 6.99 -10.70 -5.69
N GLY A 80 5.94 -9.99 -5.26
CA GLY A 80 5.43 -10.04 -3.90
C GLY A 80 6.37 -9.38 -2.90
N ARG A 81 7.34 -8.59 -3.38
CA ARG A 81 8.27 -7.85 -2.53
C ARG A 81 7.52 -6.74 -1.79
N ALA A 82 7.71 -6.63 -0.49
CA ALA A 82 7.15 -5.55 0.31
C ALA A 82 8.24 -4.58 0.77
N VAL A 83 8.10 -3.30 0.43
CA VAL A 83 8.89 -2.20 1.01
C VAL A 83 8.00 -1.49 2.02
N TYR A 84 8.51 -1.23 3.22
CA TYR A 84 7.70 -0.60 4.26
C TYR A 84 8.50 0.36 5.16
N THR A 85 7.77 1.22 5.85
CA THR A 85 8.29 2.00 6.98
C THR A 85 7.26 2.08 8.10
N GLN A 86 7.71 2.20 9.35
CA GLN A 86 6.83 2.32 10.52
C GLN A 86 7.10 3.61 11.30
N ARG A 87 6.07 4.40 11.59
CA ARG A 87 6.14 5.66 12.35
C ARG A 87 4.91 5.84 13.24
N GLN A 88 5.00 6.64 14.30
CA GLN A 88 3.81 6.96 15.13
C GLN A 88 2.81 7.85 14.40
N GLN A 89 3.28 8.69 13.47
CA GLN A 89 2.44 9.56 12.67
C GLN A 89 2.99 9.60 11.25
N LEU A 90 2.08 9.51 10.26
CA LEU A 90 2.43 9.79 8.88
C LEU A 90 2.29 11.30 8.63
N ARG A 91 3.37 11.92 8.18
CA ARG A 91 3.45 13.33 7.80
C ARG A 91 4.11 13.40 6.43
N LEU A 92 3.94 14.52 5.71
CA LEU A 92 4.51 14.76 4.38
C LEU A 92 5.97 14.30 4.24
N ARG A 93 6.85 14.76 5.14
CA ARG A 93 8.27 14.37 5.15
C ARG A 93 8.52 12.86 5.26
N TYR A 94 7.65 12.13 5.95
CA TYR A 94 7.78 10.69 6.12
C TYR A 94 7.28 9.94 4.91
N LEU A 95 6.22 10.44 4.25
CA LEU A 95 5.75 9.90 2.98
C LEU A 95 6.81 10.08 1.88
N ILE A 96 7.41 11.28 1.77
CA ILE A 96 8.49 11.55 0.82
C ILE A 96 9.72 10.66 1.13
N ALA A 97 10.08 10.51 2.40
CA ALA A 97 11.16 9.60 2.79
C ALA A 97 10.85 8.13 2.43
N PHE A 98 9.59 7.70 2.57
CA PHE A 98 9.17 6.38 2.14
C PHE A 98 9.27 6.20 0.61
N TYR A 99 8.90 7.20 -0.18
CA TYR A 99 9.06 7.15 -1.64
C TYR A 99 10.52 7.10 -2.08
N ARG A 100 11.42 7.76 -1.34
CA ARG A 100 12.88 7.58 -1.54
C ARG A 100 13.32 6.15 -1.27
N GLN A 101 12.86 5.55 -0.17
CA GLN A 101 13.13 4.16 0.16
C GLN A 101 12.60 3.21 -0.93
N VAL A 102 11.43 3.50 -1.51
CA VAL A 102 10.90 2.76 -2.67
C VAL A 102 11.82 2.89 -3.87
N ARG A 103 12.28 4.10 -4.23
CA ARG A 103 13.26 4.27 -5.32
C ARG A 103 14.57 3.53 -5.04
N GLU A 104 15.06 3.54 -3.80
CA GLU A 104 16.27 2.82 -3.39
C GLU A 104 16.11 1.30 -3.52
N ALA A 105 14.92 0.76 -3.28
CA ALA A 105 14.62 -0.66 -3.47
C ALA A 105 14.59 -1.09 -4.94
N TYR A 106 14.31 -0.15 -5.86
CA TYR A 106 14.25 -0.36 -7.31
C TYR A 106 15.16 0.62 -8.07
N PRO A 107 16.49 0.53 -7.89
CA PRO A 107 17.42 1.54 -8.39
C PRO A 107 17.49 1.59 -9.93
N GLN A 108 17.20 0.48 -10.61
CA GLN A 108 17.20 0.36 -12.06
C GLN A 108 15.88 0.78 -12.72
N ALA A 109 14.81 0.91 -11.95
CA ALA A 109 13.51 1.26 -12.50
C ALA A 109 13.55 2.68 -13.07
N LYS A 110 13.16 2.78 -14.34
CA LYS A 110 12.93 4.05 -15.04
C LYS A 110 11.56 4.62 -14.71
N THR A 111 10.59 3.75 -14.40
CA THR A 111 9.25 4.14 -13.98
C THR A 111 8.72 3.17 -12.93
N ILE A 112 8.18 3.72 -11.85
CA ILE A 112 7.52 2.99 -10.77
C ILE A 112 6.08 3.50 -10.72
N TYR A 113 5.12 2.68 -11.16
CA TYR A 113 3.71 2.97 -10.98
C TYR A 113 3.31 2.65 -9.54
N LEU A 114 3.08 3.68 -8.74
CA LEU A 114 2.64 3.56 -7.36
C LEU A 114 1.12 3.67 -7.32
N VAL A 115 0.44 2.53 -7.32
CA VAL A 115 -1.01 2.41 -7.25
C VAL A 115 -1.46 2.58 -5.82
N GLN A 116 -2.23 3.63 -5.53
CA GLN A 116 -2.60 4.03 -4.16
C GLN A 116 -4.01 4.62 -4.13
N ASP A 117 -4.60 4.78 -2.95
CA ASP A 117 -5.92 5.38 -2.82
C ASP A 117 -5.92 6.89 -3.13
N SER A 118 -7.11 7.48 -3.21
CA SER A 118 -7.30 8.91 -3.49
C SER A 118 -7.11 9.80 -2.25
N TRP A 119 -6.43 9.36 -1.18
CA TRP A 119 -6.22 10.18 0.00
C TRP A 119 -5.45 11.46 -0.36
N PRO A 120 -5.93 12.68 -0.04
CA PRO A 120 -5.32 13.90 -0.54
C PRO A 120 -3.84 14.09 -0.18
N LEU A 121 -3.37 13.48 0.90
CA LEU A 121 -1.96 13.55 1.30
C LEU A 121 -1.02 12.99 0.20
N HIS A 122 -1.44 11.94 -0.51
CA HIS A 122 -0.67 11.35 -1.62
C HIS A 122 -0.42 12.32 -2.77
N PHE A 123 -1.26 13.35 -2.89
CA PHE A 123 -1.23 14.33 -3.96
C PHE A 123 -0.99 15.76 -3.48
N HIS A 124 -0.54 15.91 -2.23
CA HIS A 124 -0.14 17.22 -1.71
C HIS A 124 0.96 17.81 -2.62
N PRO A 125 0.98 19.14 -2.90
CA PRO A 125 1.96 19.73 -3.82
C PRO A 125 3.42 19.41 -3.50
N ASP A 126 3.80 19.42 -2.21
CA ASP A 126 5.13 18.98 -1.77
C ASP A 126 5.45 17.52 -2.09
N VAL A 127 4.47 16.62 -2.02
CA VAL A 127 4.67 15.22 -2.40
C VAL A 127 4.87 15.13 -3.90
N LEU A 128 4.04 15.79 -4.69
CA LEU A 128 4.15 15.79 -6.15
C LEU A 128 5.46 16.42 -6.64
N ALA A 129 5.96 17.46 -5.97
CA ALA A 129 7.24 18.09 -6.29
C ALA A 129 8.46 17.17 -6.09
N ALA A 130 8.34 16.14 -5.22
CA ALA A 130 9.37 15.12 -5.07
C ALA A 130 9.36 14.08 -6.20
N LEU A 131 8.25 13.94 -6.93
CA LEU A 131 8.07 12.96 -7.99
C LEU A 131 8.36 13.55 -9.36
N GLU A 132 8.53 12.69 -10.36
CA GLU A 132 8.51 13.12 -11.75
C GLU A 132 7.14 13.70 -12.14
N PRO A 133 7.03 14.47 -13.24
CA PRO A 133 5.74 14.99 -13.68
C PRO A 133 4.70 13.88 -13.87
N GLN A 134 3.56 14.05 -13.20
CA GLN A 134 2.49 13.05 -13.18
C GLN A 134 1.71 13.04 -14.49
N ARG A 135 1.39 11.83 -14.99
CA ARG A 135 0.73 11.62 -16.29
C ARG A 135 -0.72 11.15 -16.17
N GLN A 136 -1.18 10.90 -14.96
CA GLN A 136 -2.54 10.44 -14.71
C GLN A 136 -3.56 11.51 -15.15
N PRO A 137 -4.63 11.15 -15.87
CA PRO A 137 -5.55 12.13 -16.45
C PRO A 137 -6.69 12.54 -15.52
N TRP A 138 -6.81 11.92 -14.34
CA TRP A 138 -7.96 12.11 -13.46
C TRP A 138 -7.82 13.34 -12.56
N PRO A 139 -8.93 13.99 -12.23
CA PRO A 139 -8.91 15.11 -11.30
C PRO A 139 -8.44 14.65 -9.92
N ILE A 140 -7.48 15.38 -9.36
CA ILE A 140 -7.06 15.22 -7.98
C ILE A 140 -7.85 16.21 -7.13
N HIS A 141 -8.59 15.70 -6.16
CA HIS A 141 -9.36 16.52 -5.23
C HIS A 141 -8.55 16.84 -3.98
N LEU A 142 -8.04 18.07 -3.88
CA LEU A 142 -7.35 18.58 -2.70
C LEU A 142 -8.30 19.43 -1.83
N PRO A 143 -8.15 19.42 -0.49
CA PRO A 143 -8.90 20.30 0.40
C PRO A 143 -8.71 21.78 0.01
N PRO A 144 -9.77 22.62 0.02
CA PRO A 144 -9.67 24.01 -0.43
C PRO A 144 -8.69 24.89 0.35
N HIS A 145 -8.43 24.53 1.61
CA HIS A 145 -7.52 25.24 2.51
C HIS A 145 -6.06 24.80 2.37
N TRP A 146 -5.77 23.81 1.52
CA TRP A 146 -4.41 23.36 1.24
C TRP A 146 -3.74 24.26 0.19
N PRO A 147 -2.40 24.36 0.21
CA PRO A 147 -1.68 25.06 -0.83
C PRO A 147 -1.92 24.39 -2.19
N ARG A 148 -1.85 25.19 -3.26
CA ARG A 148 -1.88 24.71 -4.65
C ARG A 148 -0.50 24.48 -5.22
N GLU A 149 0.50 25.14 -4.65
CA GLU A 149 1.90 25.08 -5.07
C GLU A 149 2.75 24.45 -3.97
N PRO A 150 3.89 23.82 -4.31
CA PRO A 150 4.83 23.30 -3.33
C PRO A 150 5.32 24.40 -2.40
N SER A 151 5.62 24.06 -1.15
CA SER A 151 6.10 25.01 -0.14
C SER A 151 7.53 25.52 -0.40
N GLY A 152 8.25 24.90 -1.33
CA GLY A 152 9.67 25.13 -1.57
C GLY A 152 10.61 24.45 -0.56
N LEU A 153 10.07 23.78 0.46
CA LEU A 153 10.85 23.02 1.45
C LEU A 153 11.20 21.61 0.99
N THR A 154 10.52 21.11 -0.05
CA THR A 154 10.78 19.80 -0.61
C THR A 154 11.91 19.88 -1.63
N PRO A 155 12.99 19.11 -1.48
CA PRO A 155 14.03 19.04 -2.49
C PRO A 155 13.47 18.53 -3.83
N GLU A 156 14.00 19.03 -4.94
CA GLU A 156 13.74 18.45 -6.26
C GLU A 156 14.42 17.07 -6.34
N LEU A 157 13.65 16.02 -6.04
CA LEU A 157 14.15 14.65 -6.04
C LEU A 157 13.98 13.95 -7.38
N ASN A 158 12.99 14.39 -8.19
CA ASN A 158 12.62 13.80 -9.48
C ASN A 158 12.54 12.25 -9.41
N LEU A 159 11.89 11.73 -8.38
CA LEU A 159 11.74 10.29 -8.21
C LEU A 159 10.87 9.75 -9.37
N PRO A 160 11.19 8.59 -9.97
CA PRO A 160 10.52 8.05 -11.15
C PRO A 160 9.15 7.44 -10.82
N LEU A 161 8.43 8.01 -9.86
CA LEU A 161 7.17 7.49 -9.35
C LEU A 161 6.00 8.19 -10.05
N GLN A 162 5.15 7.39 -10.68
CA GLN A 162 3.85 7.81 -11.16
C GLN A 162 2.80 7.39 -10.12
N ALA A 163 2.28 8.36 -9.37
CA ALA A 163 1.19 8.21 -8.43
C ALA A 163 -0.10 7.92 -9.20
N TRP A 164 -0.61 6.70 -9.09
CA TRP A 164 -1.77 6.24 -9.84
C TRP A 164 -2.94 5.98 -8.88
N PRO A 165 -4.00 6.82 -8.91
CA PRO A 165 -5.11 6.67 -7.98
C PRO A 165 -5.95 5.44 -8.34
N LEU A 166 -6.24 4.62 -7.34
CA LEU A 166 -7.33 3.65 -7.38
C LEU A 166 -8.67 4.38 -7.48
N PRO A 167 -9.72 3.68 -7.92
CA PRO A 167 -11.07 4.21 -7.79
C PRO A 167 -11.43 4.50 -6.33
N THR A 168 -12.17 5.58 -6.12
CA THR A 168 -12.58 6.02 -4.78
C THR A 168 -13.42 4.95 -4.08
N TYR A 169 -13.20 4.73 -2.78
CA TYR A 169 -13.86 3.70 -1.98
C TYR A 169 -13.68 2.25 -2.48
N ALA A 170 -12.64 1.95 -3.25
CA ALA A 170 -12.41 0.62 -3.83
C ALA A 170 -11.26 -0.15 -3.14
N ALA A 171 -11.27 -0.27 -1.81
CA ALA A 171 -10.24 -1.03 -1.08
C ALA A 171 -10.10 -2.50 -1.56
N TRP A 172 -11.19 -3.12 -2.06
CA TRP A 172 -11.14 -4.46 -2.66
C TRP A 172 -10.26 -4.55 -3.92
N ALA A 173 -9.99 -3.42 -4.56
CA ALA A 173 -9.13 -3.34 -5.73
C ALA A 173 -7.64 -3.18 -5.35
N ASN A 174 -7.31 -2.96 -4.07
CA ASN A 174 -5.93 -2.82 -3.61
C ASN A 174 -5.42 -4.13 -2.98
N PRO A 175 -4.58 -4.95 -3.63
CA PRO A 175 -4.12 -6.23 -3.10
C PRO A 175 -3.37 -6.13 -1.76
N ILE A 176 -2.68 -5.03 -1.48
CA ILE A 176 -1.94 -4.84 -0.23
C ILE A 176 -2.86 -4.85 1.01
N GLU A 177 -4.15 -4.53 0.87
CA GLU A 177 -5.14 -4.64 1.95
C GLU A 177 -5.23 -6.07 2.50
N LYS A 178 -4.97 -7.08 1.66
CA LYS A 178 -4.89 -8.47 2.11
C LYS A 178 -3.61 -8.74 2.91
N LEU A 179 -2.48 -8.12 2.55
CA LEU A 179 -1.25 -8.19 3.38
C LEU A 179 -1.53 -7.63 4.78
N TRP A 180 -2.25 -6.53 4.90
CA TRP A 180 -2.68 -5.98 6.20
C TRP A 180 -3.61 -6.90 6.95
N ARG A 181 -4.56 -7.54 6.26
CA ARG A 181 -5.39 -8.59 6.85
C ARG A 181 -4.54 -9.74 7.41
N GLN A 182 -3.51 -10.18 6.68
CA GLN A 182 -2.61 -11.25 7.13
C GLN A 182 -1.78 -10.82 8.35
N LEU A 183 -1.20 -9.61 8.32
CA LEU A 183 -0.49 -9.04 9.45
C LEU A 183 -1.39 -8.98 10.69
N LYS A 184 -2.64 -8.56 10.50
CA LYS A 184 -3.61 -8.53 11.59
C LYS A 184 -3.87 -9.92 12.16
N GLN A 185 -4.08 -10.92 11.31
CA GLN A 185 -4.38 -12.29 11.73
C GLN A 185 -3.21 -12.98 12.43
N GLU A 186 -1.99 -12.81 11.91
CA GLU A 186 -0.81 -13.53 12.42
C GLU A 186 -0.14 -12.83 13.61
N VAL A 187 -0.20 -11.50 13.68
CA VAL A 187 0.59 -10.73 14.66
C VAL A 187 -0.29 -9.91 15.59
N LEU A 188 -1.26 -9.16 15.06
CA LEU A 188 -1.91 -8.09 15.84
C LEU A 188 -3.18 -8.54 16.56
N HIS A 189 -3.79 -9.64 16.13
CA HIS A 189 -4.97 -10.17 16.77
C HIS A 189 -4.59 -10.78 18.11
N LEU A 190 -5.23 -10.33 19.20
CA LEU A 190 -5.00 -10.81 20.57
C LEU A 190 -3.52 -10.82 20.99
N HIS A 191 -2.77 -9.86 20.45
CA HIS A 191 -1.33 -9.79 20.63
C HIS A 191 -0.97 -9.56 22.10
N ARG A 192 0.20 -10.05 22.56
CA ARG A 192 0.57 -10.00 23.99
C ARG A 192 1.47 -8.84 24.39
N TRP A 193 1.80 -7.97 23.42
CA TRP A 193 2.75 -6.87 23.59
C TRP A 193 2.12 -5.55 24.08
N ALA A 194 1.02 -5.61 24.83
CA ALA A 194 0.31 -4.39 25.27
C ALA A 194 1.21 -3.47 26.11
N ASP A 195 2.08 -4.03 26.95
CA ASP A 195 3.08 -3.27 27.73
C ASP A 195 4.47 -3.21 27.09
N ASP A 196 4.72 -4.02 26.07
CA ASP A 196 5.99 -4.07 25.33
C ASP A 196 5.85 -3.45 23.93
N ARG A 197 5.77 -2.12 23.88
CA ARG A 197 5.64 -1.39 22.61
C ARG A 197 6.80 -1.62 21.65
N PRO A 198 8.09 -1.63 22.07
CA PRO A 198 9.19 -2.00 21.20
C PRO A 198 9.02 -3.40 20.61
N GLY A 199 8.67 -4.40 21.43
CA GLY A 199 8.42 -5.76 20.96
C GLY A 199 7.29 -5.86 19.95
N LEU A 200 6.17 -5.15 20.16
CA LEU A 200 5.08 -5.11 19.17
C LEU A 200 5.56 -4.62 17.79
N ARG A 201 6.35 -3.54 17.77
CA ARG A 201 6.89 -2.97 16.53
C ARG A 201 7.86 -3.94 15.85
N GLU A 202 8.69 -4.61 16.63
CA GLU A 202 9.63 -5.61 16.15
C GLU A 202 8.91 -6.80 15.55
N GLN A 203 7.81 -7.28 16.15
CA GLN A 203 7.01 -8.36 15.55
C GLN A 203 6.35 -7.94 14.23
N VAL A 204 5.86 -6.70 14.13
CA VAL A 204 5.35 -6.16 12.86
C VAL A 204 6.47 -6.08 11.82
N ALA A 205 7.68 -5.66 12.21
CA ALA A 205 8.84 -5.61 11.33
C ALA A 205 9.21 -7.02 10.84
N HIS A 206 9.40 -7.95 11.77
CA HIS A 206 9.74 -9.35 11.48
C HIS A 206 8.73 -10.00 10.53
N PHE A 207 7.43 -9.75 10.70
CA PHE A 207 6.41 -10.24 9.77
C PHE A 207 6.60 -9.71 8.35
N LEU A 208 6.86 -8.41 8.20
CA LEU A 208 6.99 -7.74 6.89
C LEU A 208 8.34 -8.04 6.22
N ASP A 209 9.41 -8.22 7.01
CA ASP A 209 10.76 -8.54 6.53
C ASP A 209 10.80 -9.89 5.79
N ARG A 210 9.88 -10.82 6.08
CA ARG A 210 9.70 -12.08 5.32
C ARG A 210 9.44 -11.85 3.83
N PHE A 211 8.95 -10.67 3.47
CA PHE A 211 8.60 -10.32 2.10
C PHE A 211 9.58 -9.31 1.48
N GLY A 212 10.69 -8.97 2.17
CA GLY A 212 11.66 -7.98 1.72
C GLY A 212 12.38 -8.34 0.41
N GLU A 213 12.45 -9.62 0.07
CA GLU A 213 13.09 -10.15 -1.15
C GLU A 213 12.08 -10.76 -2.14
N GLY A 214 10.77 -10.60 -1.90
CA GLY A 214 9.71 -11.22 -2.70
C GLY A 214 9.16 -12.51 -2.10
N SER A 215 7.92 -12.87 -2.47
CA SER A 215 7.25 -14.07 -1.97
C SER A 215 6.13 -14.55 -2.91
N PRO A 216 6.33 -15.70 -3.58
CA PRO A 216 5.27 -16.35 -4.36
C PRO A 216 4.06 -16.75 -3.51
N ASP A 217 4.28 -17.12 -2.25
CA ASP A 217 3.20 -17.45 -1.32
C ASP A 217 2.34 -16.23 -1.00
N LEU A 218 2.98 -15.07 -0.79
CA LEU A 218 2.26 -13.83 -0.60
C LEU A 218 1.48 -13.46 -1.86
N LEU A 219 2.07 -13.56 -3.06
CA LEU A 219 1.36 -13.30 -4.32
C LEU A 219 0.08 -14.14 -4.44
N ARG A 220 0.16 -15.44 -4.15
CA ARG A 220 -1.03 -16.31 -4.13
C ARG A 220 -2.06 -15.84 -3.11
N TYR A 221 -1.63 -15.52 -1.89
CA TYR A 221 -2.51 -15.09 -0.80
C TYR A 221 -3.21 -13.74 -1.09
N VAL A 222 -2.50 -12.77 -1.67
CA VAL A 222 -3.08 -11.46 -2.03
C VAL A 222 -3.86 -11.47 -3.34
N GLY A 223 -3.86 -12.60 -4.07
CA GLY A 223 -4.55 -12.75 -5.35
C GLY A 223 -3.82 -12.11 -6.53
N LEU A 224 -2.49 -12.05 -6.45
CA LEU A 224 -1.56 -11.64 -7.50
C LEU A 224 -0.77 -12.84 -8.06
N GLY A 225 -1.31 -14.06 -7.96
CA GLY A 225 -0.70 -15.24 -8.59
C GLY A 225 -0.63 -15.15 -10.12
N ASP A 226 -1.52 -14.34 -10.72
CA ASP A 226 -1.47 -13.92 -12.11
C ASP A 226 -1.91 -12.43 -12.20
N PRO A 227 -0.97 -11.47 -12.10
CA PRO A 227 -1.29 -10.05 -12.10
C PRO A 227 -1.96 -9.57 -13.39
N GLU A 228 -1.75 -10.22 -14.54
CA GLU A 228 -2.40 -9.83 -15.81
C GLU A 228 -3.91 -10.08 -15.81
N GLN A 229 -4.37 -10.99 -14.95
CA GLN A 229 -5.78 -11.29 -14.71
C GLN A 229 -6.38 -10.42 -13.60
N LEU A 230 -5.62 -9.51 -13.00
CA LEU A 230 -6.17 -8.61 -12.01
C LEU A 230 -7.31 -7.79 -12.63
N TYR A 231 -8.43 -7.73 -11.92
CA TYR A 231 -9.68 -7.06 -12.34
C TYR A 231 -10.43 -7.68 -13.53
N HIS A 232 -10.07 -8.87 -14.01
CA HIS A 232 -10.77 -9.55 -15.12
C HIS A 232 -12.30 -9.55 -14.94
N GLY A 233 -12.81 -9.90 -13.75
CA GLY A 233 -14.26 -9.93 -13.50
C GLY A 233 -14.97 -8.57 -13.62
N ALA A 234 -14.27 -7.45 -13.46
CA ALA A 234 -14.82 -6.11 -13.65
C ALA A 234 -14.66 -5.61 -15.11
N LEU A 235 -13.54 -5.97 -15.76
CA LEU A 235 -13.20 -5.51 -17.10
C LEU A 235 -13.83 -6.36 -18.20
N ASP A 236 -13.91 -7.67 -18.03
CA ASP A 236 -14.44 -8.60 -19.04
C ASP A 236 -15.97 -8.52 -19.14
N ALA A 237 -16.64 -7.96 -18.13
CA ALA A 237 -18.08 -7.69 -18.14
C ALA A 237 -18.47 -6.61 -19.17
N ILE A 238 -17.51 -5.86 -19.71
CA ILE A 238 -17.73 -4.72 -20.61
C ILE A 238 -16.73 -4.84 -21.76
N ALA A 239 -17.21 -5.32 -22.92
CA ALA A 239 -16.40 -5.66 -24.11
C ALA A 239 -15.70 -4.46 -24.80
N GLU A 240 -15.63 -3.30 -24.16
CA GLU A 240 -15.15 -2.04 -24.75
C GLU A 240 -14.07 -1.40 -23.86
N VAL A 241 -12.88 -1.99 -23.85
CA VAL A 241 -11.68 -1.24 -23.49
C VAL A 241 -10.69 -1.43 -24.63
N GLN A 242 -10.56 -0.40 -25.47
CA GLN A 242 -9.53 -0.36 -26.50
C GLN A 242 -8.16 -0.65 -25.86
N PRO A 243 -7.28 -1.42 -26.52
CA PRO A 243 -5.98 -1.73 -25.97
C PRO A 243 -5.16 -0.45 -25.86
N LEU A 244 -5.12 0.12 -24.65
CA LEU A 244 -4.12 1.08 -24.24
C LEU A 244 -2.77 0.34 -24.33
N ARG A 245 -1.92 0.78 -25.25
CA ARG A 245 -0.58 0.24 -25.43
C ARG A 245 0.39 0.91 -24.46
N CYS A 246 1.42 0.18 -24.06
CA CYS A 246 2.71 0.79 -23.78
C CYS A 246 3.18 1.52 -25.06
#